data_AF-A0A923NFJ0-F1
#
_entry.id   AF-A0A923NFJ0-F1
#
_cell.length_a   1.000
_cell.length_b   1.000
_cell.length_c   1.000
_cell.angle_alpha   90.00
_cell.angle_beta   90.00
_cell.angle_gamma   90.00
#
_symmetry.space_group_name_H-M   'P 1'
#
loop_
_entity.id
_entity.type
_entity.pdbx_description
1 polymer ?
#
loop_
_entity_poly.entity_id
_entity_poly.type
_entity_poly.pdbx_seq_one_letter_code
_entity_poly.pdbx_strand_id
1 'polypeptide(L)'
;MMKELREYLLNVARRNDITVSNVETKDDGPDMAIPFLSMIIMNPNSSTQYAYEFRLAHELAHLLYGDTESDAVYNFSPYIMRVSERAANVQAIRMIASFWFDDVPVESRNWLDFMNYLGLQSHFEDMAREAVMQARKRGIRLLRTILIIINTLLLLISISLYAYFKLKEAYFKYVAASLIVGFAIVDFIYLYFFKNWT
;
A
#
# COMPACT_ATOMS: atom_id res chain seq x y z
N MET A 1 18.25 10.60 -15.08
CA MET A 1 17.32 11.18 -14.09
C MET A 1 15.95 11.57 -14.66
N MET A 2 15.75 12.71 -15.35
CA MET A 2 14.39 13.13 -15.81
C MET A 2 13.74 12.13 -16.80
N LYS A 3 14.52 11.56 -17.73
CA LYS A 3 14.04 10.51 -18.64
C LYS A 3 13.57 9.25 -17.90
N GLU A 4 14.29 8.84 -16.86
CA GLU A 4 13.91 7.68 -16.03
C GLU A 4 12.67 7.98 -15.20
N LEU A 5 12.54 9.21 -14.67
CA LEU A 5 11.33 9.65 -13.99
C LEU A 5 10.12 9.59 -14.93
N ARG A 6 10.27 10.11 -16.16
CA ARG A 6 9.22 10.04 -17.17
C ARG A 6 8.81 8.60 -17.47
N GLU A 7 9.78 7.73 -17.70
CA GLU A 7 9.50 6.31 -17.95
C GLU A 7 8.83 5.66 -16.74
N TYR A 8 9.26 5.97 -15.51
CA TYR A 8 8.60 5.52 -14.29
C TYR A 8 7.13 5.95 -14.24
N LEU A 9 6.81 7.21 -14.52
CA LEU A 9 5.44 7.73 -14.54
C LEU A 9 4.59 7.06 -15.64
N LEU A 10 5.16 6.85 -16.83
CA LEU A 10 4.49 6.10 -17.91
C LEU A 10 4.24 4.63 -17.52
N ASN A 11 5.15 4.00 -16.78
CA ASN A 11 4.93 2.67 -16.21
C ASN A 11 3.85 2.66 -15.11
N VAL A 12 3.72 3.73 -14.32
CA VAL A 12 2.61 3.89 -13.37
C VAL A 12 1.29 3.99 -14.14
N ALA A 13 1.22 4.81 -15.20
CA ALA A 13 0.04 4.93 -16.05
C ALA A 13 -0.36 3.57 -16.65
N ARG A 14 0.58 2.89 -17.32
CA ARG A 14 0.35 1.58 -17.98
C ARG A 14 -0.14 0.50 -17.01
N ARG A 15 0.33 0.50 -15.76
CA ARG A 15 -0.11 -0.49 -14.74
C ARG A 15 -1.50 -0.22 -14.17
N ASN A 16 -2.05 0.96 -14.41
CA ASN A 16 -3.40 1.34 -13.99
C ASN A 16 -4.33 1.54 -15.20
N ASP A 17 -3.96 0.98 -16.36
CA ASP A 17 -4.74 1.07 -17.61
C ASP A 17 -5.04 2.51 -18.06
N ILE A 18 -4.12 3.44 -17.74
CA ILE A 18 -4.20 4.84 -18.15
C ILE A 18 -3.41 5.06 -19.44
N THR A 19 -4.09 5.61 -20.45
CA THR A 19 -3.46 6.01 -21.72
C THR A 19 -2.89 7.41 -21.60
N VAL A 20 -1.62 7.61 -21.96
CA VAL A 20 -0.98 8.93 -22.00
C VAL A 20 -0.65 9.27 -23.45
N SER A 21 -1.15 10.41 -23.94
CA SER A 21 -0.92 10.87 -25.31
C SER A 21 -0.40 12.30 -25.33
N ASN A 22 0.61 12.55 -26.15
CA ASN A 22 1.07 13.90 -26.45
C ASN A 22 0.24 14.47 -27.58
N VAL A 23 -0.42 15.60 -27.36
CA VAL A 23 -1.17 16.31 -28.39
C VAL A 23 -0.54 17.69 -28.53
N GLU A 24 0.11 17.90 -29.67
CA GLU A 24 0.63 19.22 -30.03
C GLU A 24 -0.55 20.14 -30.34
N THR A 25 -0.70 21.17 -29.53
CA THR A 25 -1.68 22.23 -29.77
C THR A 25 -0.95 23.49 -30.27
N LYS A 26 -1.66 24.31 -31.05
CA LYS A 26 -1.12 25.61 -31.56
C LYS A 26 -0.95 26.65 -30.45
N ASP A 27 -1.66 26.49 -29.34
CA ASP A 27 -1.72 27.42 -28.21
C ASP A 27 -1.13 26.77 -26.95
N ASP A 28 -0.86 27.57 -25.91
CA ASP A 28 -0.47 27.12 -24.57
C ASP A 28 -1.67 26.49 -23.83
N GLY A 29 -2.18 25.39 -24.38
CA GLY A 29 -3.26 24.62 -23.79
C GLY A 29 -2.79 23.86 -22.54
N PRO A 30 -3.67 23.67 -21.53
CA PRO A 30 -3.33 22.89 -20.34
C PRO A 30 -3.19 21.40 -20.66
N ASP A 31 -2.53 20.66 -19.78
CA ASP A 31 -2.68 19.21 -19.75
C ASP A 31 -4.08 18.84 -19.24
N MET A 32 -4.50 17.60 -19.50
CA MET A 32 -5.85 17.17 -19.14
C MET A 32 -5.91 15.69 -18.79
N ALA A 33 -6.31 15.40 -17.56
CA ALA A 33 -6.86 14.12 -17.15
C ALA A 33 -8.34 14.00 -17.55
N ILE A 34 -8.68 12.87 -18.19
CA ILE A 34 -10.04 12.54 -18.64
C ILE A 34 -10.45 11.23 -17.95
N PRO A 35 -11.08 11.28 -16.75
CA PRO A 35 -11.35 10.10 -15.94
C PRO A 35 -12.17 9.01 -16.62
N PHE A 36 -13.24 9.39 -17.33
CA PHE A 36 -14.13 8.43 -17.97
C PHE A 36 -13.48 7.67 -19.15
N LEU A 37 -12.36 8.16 -19.69
CA LEU A 37 -11.57 7.49 -20.72
C LEU A 37 -10.30 6.84 -20.17
N SER A 38 -10.00 6.98 -18.87
CA SER A 38 -8.69 6.65 -18.29
C SER A 38 -7.56 7.21 -19.14
N MET A 39 -7.64 8.49 -19.51
CA MET A 39 -6.72 9.11 -20.47
C MET A 39 -6.11 10.39 -19.90
N ILE A 40 -4.84 10.61 -20.22
CA ILE A 40 -4.13 11.86 -19.99
C ILE A 40 -3.68 12.39 -21.35
N ILE A 41 -4.03 13.64 -21.62
CA ILE A 41 -3.51 14.41 -22.74
C ILE A 41 -2.45 15.37 -22.19
N MET A 42 -1.23 15.21 -22.66
CA MET A 42 -0.13 16.11 -22.35
C MET A 42 0.09 17.09 -23.50
N ASN A 43 0.26 18.37 -23.19
CA ASN A 43 0.69 19.39 -24.15
C ASN A 43 2.21 19.58 -24.05
N PRO A 44 2.99 19.16 -25.06
CA PRO A 44 4.45 19.37 -25.08
C PRO A 44 4.82 20.85 -25.26
N ASN A 45 3.93 21.67 -25.84
CA ASN A 45 4.17 23.08 -26.16
C ASN A 45 3.83 24.03 -25.01
N SER A 46 3.48 23.53 -23.82
CA SER A 46 3.10 24.40 -22.71
C SER A 46 4.24 25.35 -22.32
N SER A 47 3.90 26.62 -22.09
CA SER A 47 4.86 27.69 -21.76
C SER A 47 5.18 27.77 -20.27
N THR A 48 4.57 26.91 -19.46
CA THR A 48 4.81 26.86 -18.02
C THR A 48 6.25 26.47 -17.67
N GLN A 49 6.74 27.01 -16.56
CA GLN A 49 8.04 26.62 -16.00
C GLN A 49 8.05 25.23 -15.37
N TYR A 50 6.89 24.62 -15.14
CA TYR A 50 6.82 23.30 -14.54
C TYR A 50 7.31 22.22 -15.51
N ALA A 51 8.20 21.37 -15.01
CA ALA A 51 8.71 20.25 -15.79
C ALA A 51 7.57 19.35 -16.27
N TYR A 52 7.69 18.83 -17.49
CA TYR A 52 6.72 17.89 -18.07
C TYR A 52 6.38 16.73 -17.12
N GLU A 53 7.39 16.21 -16.41
CA GLU A 53 7.25 15.10 -15.47
C GLU A 53 6.40 15.47 -14.25
N PHE A 54 6.52 16.71 -13.76
CA PHE A 54 5.65 17.19 -12.68
C PHE A 54 4.20 17.29 -13.16
N ARG A 55 3.99 17.88 -14.33
CA ARG A 55 2.67 17.99 -14.94
C ARG A 55 2.03 16.62 -15.19
N LEU A 56 2.77 15.66 -15.74
CA LEU A 56 2.30 14.30 -15.92
C LEU A 56 1.96 13.62 -14.59
N ALA A 57 2.78 13.81 -13.55
CA ALA A 57 2.49 13.27 -12.22
C ALA A 57 1.24 13.90 -11.59
N HIS A 58 0.97 15.18 -11.88
CA HIS A 58 -0.23 15.90 -11.47
C HIS A 58 -1.49 15.31 -12.13
N GLU A 59 -1.49 15.14 -13.46
CA GLU A 59 -2.62 14.50 -14.15
C GLU A 59 -2.84 13.05 -13.72
N LEU A 60 -1.75 12.30 -13.49
CA LEU A 60 -1.84 10.96 -12.91
C LEU A 60 -2.46 10.97 -11.52
N ALA A 61 -2.17 12.00 -10.70
CA ALA A 61 -2.72 12.09 -9.37
C ALA A 61 -4.25 12.29 -9.39
N HIS A 62 -4.77 13.07 -10.34
CA HIS A 62 -6.21 13.18 -10.55
C HIS A 62 -6.86 11.82 -10.83
N LEU A 63 -6.27 11.01 -11.70
CA LEU A 63 -6.84 9.70 -12.05
C LEU A 63 -6.68 8.63 -10.96
N LEU A 64 -5.57 8.65 -10.22
CA LEU A 64 -5.25 7.61 -9.24
C LEU A 64 -5.81 7.88 -7.84
N TYR A 65 -5.97 9.16 -7.49
CA TYR A 65 -6.33 9.58 -6.13
C TYR A 65 -7.49 10.57 -6.07
N GLY A 66 -7.96 11.06 -7.22
CA GLY A 66 -9.18 11.87 -7.30
C GLY A 66 -10.42 11.05 -6.96
N ASP A 67 -11.43 11.72 -6.42
CA ASP A 67 -12.71 11.10 -6.11
C ASP A 67 -13.66 11.36 -7.29
N THR A 68 -13.67 10.43 -8.24
CA THR A 68 -14.36 10.55 -9.54
C THR A 68 -15.87 10.73 -9.42
N GLU A 69 -16.49 10.25 -8.35
CA GLU A 69 -17.93 10.39 -8.06
C GLU A 69 -18.23 11.79 -7.50
N SER A 70 -17.35 12.30 -6.63
CA SER A 70 -17.49 13.64 -6.07
C SER A 70 -17.15 14.73 -7.10
N ASP A 71 -16.06 14.58 -7.85
CA ASP A 71 -15.56 15.63 -8.76
C ASP A 71 -16.57 15.92 -9.89
N ALA A 72 -17.34 14.93 -10.35
CA ALA A 72 -18.38 15.10 -11.35
C ALA A 72 -19.59 15.93 -10.87
N VAL A 73 -19.96 15.84 -9.59
CA VAL A 73 -21.08 16.59 -8.98
C VAL A 73 -20.62 17.96 -8.47
N TYR A 74 -19.33 18.11 -8.11
CA TYR A 74 -18.78 19.29 -7.43
C TYR A 74 -17.98 20.28 -8.31
N ASN A 75 -17.86 20.02 -9.62
CA ASN A 75 -17.20 20.91 -10.61
C ASN A 75 -17.71 22.36 -10.68
N PHE A 76 -18.77 22.71 -9.93
CA PHE A 76 -19.32 24.07 -9.85
C PHE A 76 -18.85 24.88 -8.63
N SER A 77 -18.12 24.27 -7.67
CA SER A 77 -17.65 24.97 -6.46
C SER A 77 -16.15 25.27 -6.52
N PRO A 78 -15.74 26.56 -6.57
CA PRO A 78 -14.33 26.96 -6.58
C PRO A 78 -13.52 26.44 -5.38
N TYR A 79 -14.18 26.22 -4.24
CA TYR A 79 -13.53 25.69 -3.04
C TYR A 79 -13.12 24.21 -3.24
N ILE A 80 -14.02 23.39 -3.79
CA ILE A 80 -13.73 21.96 -4.03
C ILE A 80 -12.65 21.80 -5.08
N MET A 81 -12.68 22.60 -6.15
CA MET A 81 -11.61 22.63 -7.15
C MET A 81 -10.26 22.90 -6.49
N ARG A 82 -10.14 23.91 -5.64
CA ARG A 82 -8.89 24.21 -4.92
C ARG A 82 -8.40 23.05 -4.04
N VAL A 83 -9.31 22.31 -3.42
CA VAL A 83 -8.96 21.14 -2.60
C VAL A 83 -8.45 20.00 -3.48
N SER A 84 -9.14 19.72 -4.59
CA SER A 84 -8.75 18.68 -5.55
C SER A 84 -7.39 18.99 -6.19
N GLU A 85 -7.18 20.21 -6.69
CA GLU A 85 -5.90 20.69 -7.23
C GLU A 85 -4.75 20.58 -6.21
N ARG A 86 -5.03 20.95 -4.95
CA ARG A 86 -4.03 20.83 -3.88
C ARG A 86 -3.71 19.37 -3.58
N ALA A 87 -4.72 18.49 -3.58
CA ALA A 87 -4.52 17.06 -3.38
C ALA A 87 -3.70 16.44 -4.52
N ALA A 88 -4.02 16.77 -5.78
CA ALA A 88 -3.28 16.33 -6.95
C ALA A 88 -1.80 16.76 -6.89
N ASN A 89 -1.54 18.03 -6.57
CA ASN A 89 -0.20 18.56 -6.35
C ASN A 89 0.58 17.81 -5.27
N VAL A 90 -0.02 17.55 -4.12
CA VAL A 90 0.62 16.80 -3.02
C VAL A 90 0.97 15.38 -3.46
N GLN A 91 0.06 14.70 -4.15
CA GLN A 91 0.30 13.31 -4.59
C GLN A 91 1.32 13.23 -5.72
N ALA A 92 1.33 14.18 -6.65
CA ALA A 92 2.34 14.29 -7.69
C ALA A 92 3.75 14.40 -7.10
N ILE A 93 3.92 15.32 -6.14
CA ILE A 93 5.21 15.52 -5.44
C ILE A 93 5.61 14.25 -4.68
N ARG A 94 4.67 13.60 -3.97
CA ARG A 94 4.95 12.35 -3.25
C ARG A 94 5.37 11.22 -4.17
N MET A 95 4.76 11.11 -5.35
CA MET A 95 5.09 10.10 -6.36
C MET A 95 6.51 10.30 -6.87
N ILE A 96 6.88 11.53 -7.23
CA ILE A 96 8.21 11.87 -7.73
C ILE A 96 9.27 11.72 -6.62
N ALA A 97 8.99 12.22 -5.41
CA ALA A 97 9.90 12.09 -4.27
C ALA A 97 10.18 10.61 -3.92
N SER A 98 9.15 9.75 -4.00
CA SER A 98 9.29 8.31 -3.78
C SER A 98 10.09 7.59 -4.88
N PHE A 99 10.24 8.21 -6.06
CA PHE A 99 11.13 7.73 -7.11
C PHE A 99 12.56 8.20 -6.86
N TRP A 100 12.77 9.51 -6.62
CA TRP A 100 14.11 10.08 -6.50
C TRP A 100 14.85 9.74 -5.22
N PHE A 101 14.13 9.57 -4.10
CA PHE A 101 14.73 9.39 -2.79
C PHE A 101 14.48 7.99 -2.21
N ASP A 102 14.15 7.01 -3.07
CA ASP A 102 13.87 5.63 -2.65
C ASP A 102 15.04 5.03 -1.86
N ASP A 103 16.29 5.30 -2.27
CA ASP A 103 17.50 4.77 -1.65
C ASP A 103 18.38 5.84 -0.97
N VAL A 104 18.03 7.12 -1.11
CA VAL A 104 18.78 8.25 -0.57
C VAL A 104 18.53 8.42 0.95
N PRO A 105 19.58 8.44 1.80
CA PRO A 105 19.48 8.72 3.23
C PRO A 105 18.84 10.10 3.49
N VAL A 106 18.08 10.23 4.58
CA VAL A 106 17.28 11.44 4.87
C VAL A 106 18.15 12.68 4.97
N GLU A 107 19.33 12.55 5.57
CA GLU A 107 20.35 13.60 5.75
C GLU A 107 20.97 14.09 4.43
N SER A 108 20.86 13.31 3.35
CA SER A 108 21.39 13.66 2.03
C SER A 108 20.31 14.19 1.08
N ARG A 109 19.06 14.32 1.54
CA ARG A 109 17.95 14.79 0.70
C ARG A 109 17.90 16.31 0.68
N ASN A 110 17.71 16.86 -0.52
CA ASN A 110 17.58 18.30 -0.72
C ASN A 110 16.27 18.61 -1.44
N TRP A 111 15.28 19.14 -0.70
CA TRP A 111 13.99 19.51 -1.29
C TRP A 111 14.06 20.78 -2.13
N LEU A 112 15.06 21.64 -1.93
CA LEU A 112 15.24 22.85 -2.75
C LEU A 112 15.72 22.47 -4.15
N ASP A 113 16.72 21.58 -4.25
CA ASP A 113 17.17 21.06 -5.55
C ASP A 113 16.05 20.30 -6.26
N PHE A 114 15.29 19.49 -5.51
CA PHE A 114 14.08 18.82 -6.00
C PHE A 114 13.09 19.81 -6.65
N MET A 115 12.77 20.91 -5.95
CA MET A 115 11.87 21.94 -6.48
C MET A 115 12.45 22.62 -7.71
N ASN A 116 13.74 22.97 -7.69
CA ASN A 116 14.43 23.61 -8.80
C ASN A 116 14.41 22.74 -10.06
N TYR A 117 14.67 21.43 -9.95
CA TYR A 117 14.64 20.50 -11.08
C TYR A 117 13.24 20.37 -11.70
N LEU A 118 12.19 20.56 -10.91
CA LEU A 118 10.80 20.47 -11.35
C LEU A 118 10.19 21.83 -11.73
N GLY A 119 10.90 22.94 -11.53
CA GLY A 119 10.41 24.30 -11.75
C GLY A 119 9.34 24.73 -10.73
N LEU A 120 9.31 24.13 -9.54
CA LEU A 120 8.28 24.41 -8.52
C LEU A 120 8.52 25.76 -7.85
N GLN A 121 7.45 26.54 -7.71
CA GLN A 121 7.45 27.83 -7.01
C GLN A 121 7.40 27.66 -5.48
N SER A 122 7.68 28.74 -4.75
CA SER A 122 7.75 28.76 -3.28
C SER A 122 6.52 28.24 -2.56
N HIS A 123 5.31 28.38 -3.13
CA HIS A 123 4.09 27.86 -2.51
C HIS A 123 4.03 26.31 -2.44
N PHE A 124 4.91 25.60 -3.15
CA PHE A 124 5.08 24.15 -3.02
C PHE A 124 6.06 23.74 -1.93
N GLU A 125 6.78 24.67 -1.30
CA GLU A 125 7.93 24.34 -0.44
C GLU A 125 7.56 23.41 0.72
N ASP A 126 6.47 23.69 1.42
CA ASP A 126 6.05 22.86 2.55
C ASP A 126 5.73 21.42 2.14
N MET A 127 5.01 21.25 1.03
CA MET A 127 4.65 19.91 0.54
C MET A 127 5.84 19.18 -0.10
N ALA A 128 6.74 19.90 -0.77
CA ALA A 128 7.98 19.35 -1.29
C ALA A 128 8.89 18.86 -0.16
N ARG A 129 9.13 19.70 0.85
CA ARG A 129 9.89 19.34 2.03
C ARG A 129 9.28 18.14 2.74
N GLU A 130 7.98 18.14 2.98
CA GLU A 130 7.30 17.00 3.61
C GLU A 130 7.50 15.71 2.81
N ALA A 131 7.21 15.73 1.51
CA ALA A 131 7.30 14.55 0.66
C ALA A 131 8.74 14.02 0.53
N VAL A 132 9.71 14.90 0.36
CA VAL A 132 11.13 14.54 0.24
C VAL A 132 11.64 13.92 1.55
N MET A 133 11.33 14.53 2.69
CA MET A 133 11.77 14.02 3.99
C MET A 133 11.05 12.73 4.40
N GLN A 134 9.82 12.52 3.94
CA GLN A 134 9.05 11.30 4.21
C GLN A 134 9.15 10.20 3.15
N ALA A 135 9.80 10.46 2.01
CA ALA A 135 9.98 9.47 0.94
C ALA A 135 10.56 8.18 1.52
N ARG A 136 9.81 7.07 1.44
CA ARG A 136 10.17 5.82 2.11
C ARG A 136 11.05 4.96 1.21
N LYS A 137 12.05 4.32 1.82
CA LYS A 137 12.71 3.14 1.25
C LYS A 137 11.69 2.04 0.97
N ARG A 138 11.47 1.68 -0.30
CA ARG A 138 10.69 0.51 -0.72
C ARG A 138 11.17 -0.77 -0.03
N GLY A 139 12.47 -0.88 0.26
CA GLY A 139 13.06 -2.00 1.01
C GLY A 139 12.45 -2.20 2.41
N ILE A 140 12.02 -1.13 3.10
CA ILE A 140 11.39 -1.23 4.43
C ILE A 140 9.99 -1.83 4.33
N ARG A 141 9.28 -1.63 3.21
CA ARG A 141 7.96 -2.22 2.99
C ARG A 141 8.07 -3.73 2.80
N LEU A 142 9.06 -4.19 2.02
CA LEU A 142 9.32 -5.62 1.84
C LEU A 142 9.70 -6.29 3.17
N LEU A 143 10.60 -5.67 3.94
CA LEU A 143 11.01 -6.16 5.26
C LEU A 143 9.84 -6.21 6.25
N ARG A 144 8.98 -5.18 6.29
CA ARG A 144 7.77 -5.19 7.12
C ARG A 144 6.80 -6.30 6.69
N THR A 145 6.57 -6.48 5.40
CA THR A 145 5.69 -7.56 4.90
C THR A 145 6.25 -8.93 5.26
N ILE A 146 7.56 -9.15 5.07
CA ILE A 146 8.24 -10.39 5.47
C ILE A 146 8.10 -10.63 6.98
N LEU A 147 8.31 -9.59 7.80
CA LEU A 147 8.18 -9.69 9.26
C LEU A 147 6.75 -10.04 9.69
N ILE A 148 5.74 -9.44 9.04
CA ILE A 148 4.33 -9.77 9.28
C ILE A 148 4.05 -11.23 8.92
N ILE A 149 4.55 -11.71 7.77
CA ILE A 149 4.39 -13.10 7.33
C ILE A 149 5.02 -14.07 8.33
N ILE A 150 6.26 -13.81 8.77
CA ILE A 150 6.98 -14.63 9.76
C ILE A 150 6.21 -14.69 11.08
N ASN A 151 5.76 -13.54 11.60
CA ASN A 151 5.01 -13.49 12.85
C ASN A 151 3.67 -14.23 12.76
N THR A 152 2.99 -14.13 11.62
CA THR A 152 1.73 -14.85 11.37
C THR A 152 1.94 -16.36 11.32
N LEU A 153 3.00 -16.82 10.65
CA LEU A 153 3.39 -18.24 10.62
C LEU A 153 3.73 -18.78 12.01
N LEU A 154 4.52 -18.03 12.80
CA LEU A 154 4.86 -18.42 14.16
C LEU A 154 3.61 -18.55 15.04
N LEU A 155 2.66 -17.63 14.95
CA LEU A 155 1.40 -17.69 15.69
C LEU A 155 0.59 -18.94 15.32
N LEU A 156 0.47 -19.25 14.02
CA LEU A 156 -0.23 -20.46 13.55
C LEU A 156 0.43 -21.75 14.05
N ILE A 157 1.76 -21.80 14.08
CA ILE A 157 2.53 -22.93 14.63
C ILE A 157 2.25 -23.05 16.14
N SER A 158 2.29 -21.94 16.89
CA SER A 158 2.00 -21.95 18.33
C SER A 158 0.58 -22.44 18.63
N ILE A 159 -0.43 -21.98 17.88
CA ILE A 159 -1.82 -22.43 18.02
C ILE A 159 -1.94 -23.93 17.71
N SER A 160 -1.28 -24.39 16.65
CA SER A 160 -1.31 -25.80 16.23
C SER A 160 -0.64 -26.71 17.26
N LEU A 161 0.52 -26.31 17.80
CA LEU A 161 1.20 -27.03 18.88
C LEU A 161 0.34 -27.06 20.15
N TYR A 162 -0.25 -25.94 20.55
CA TYR A 162 -1.16 -25.89 21.70
C TYR A 162 -2.34 -26.84 21.52
N ALA A 163 -2.99 -26.82 20.35
CA ALA A 163 -4.09 -27.72 20.02
C ALA A 163 -3.65 -29.20 20.08
N TYR A 164 -2.49 -29.53 19.50
CA TYR A 164 -1.91 -30.87 19.54
C TYR A 164 -1.65 -31.36 20.96
N PHE A 165 -1.01 -30.55 21.82
CA PHE A 165 -0.75 -30.92 23.20
C PHE A 165 -2.04 -31.05 24.01
N LYS A 166 -3.01 -30.16 23.81
CA LYS A 166 -4.31 -30.23 24.48
C LYS A 166 -5.10 -31.48 24.07
N LEU A 167 -5.06 -31.86 22.80
CA LEU A 167 -5.64 -33.10 22.28
C LEU A 167 -4.94 -34.33 22.86
N LYS A 168 -3.61 -34.33 22.94
CA LYS A 168 -2.85 -35.42 23.57
C LYS A 168 -3.19 -35.56 25.06
N GLU A 169 -3.29 -34.46 25.79
CA GLU A 169 -3.67 -34.47 27.20
C GLU A 169 -5.10 -35.00 27.39
N ALA A 170 -6.03 -34.59 26.54
CA ALA A 170 -7.41 -35.09 26.54
C ALA A 170 -7.47 -36.60 26.23
N TYR A 171 -6.72 -37.07 25.23
CA TYR A 171 -6.61 -38.49 24.88
C TYR A 171 -6.03 -39.31 26.03
N PHE A 172 -4.97 -38.83 26.68
CA PHE A 172 -4.35 -39.52 27.81
C PHE A 172 -5.32 -39.62 29.01
N LYS A 173 -6.06 -38.54 29.31
CA LYS A 173 -7.12 -38.56 30.33
C LYS A 173 -8.23 -39.56 29.99
N TYR A 174 -8.63 -39.64 28.73
CA TYR A 174 -9.64 -40.61 28.28
C TYR A 174 -9.16 -42.05 28.42
N VAL A 175 -7.94 -42.37 28.00
CA VAL A 175 -7.35 -43.71 28.13
C VAL A 175 -7.18 -44.10 29.61
N ALA A 176 -6.71 -43.18 30.45
CA ALA A 176 -6.59 -43.42 31.89
C ALA A 176 -7.96 -43.69 32.55
N ALA A 177 -8.99 -42.88 32.22
CA ALA A 177 -10.35 -43.12 32.69
C ALA A 177 -10.91 -44.47 32.21
N SER A 178 -10.65 -44.82 30.94
CA SER A 178 -11.08 -46.11 30.36
C SER A 178 -10.43 -47.30 31.05
N LEU A 179 -9.13 -47.19 31.39
CA LEU A 179 -8.41 -48.23 32.14
C LEU A 179 -8.95 -48.37 33.57
N ILE A 180 -9.23 -47.27 34.27
CA ILE A 180 -9.81 -47.29 35.62
C ILE A 180 -11.18 -47.98 35.62
N VAL A 181 -12.05 -47.64 34.64
CA VAL A 181 -13.35 -48.30 34.49
C VAL A 181 -13.18 -49.79 34.16
N GLY A 182 -12.22 -50.14 33.30
CA GLY A 182 -11.88 -51.53 32.98
C GLY A 182 -11.48 -52.35 34.22
N PHE A 183 -10.58 -51.81 35.06
CA PHE A 183 -10.19 -52.46 36.31
C PHE A 183 -11.36 -52.59 37.31
N ALA A 184 -12.19 -51.56 37.45
CA ALA A 184 -13.35 -51.61 38.34
C ALA A 184 -14.39 -52.67 37.92
N ILE A 185 -14.59 -52.87 36.62
CA ILE A 185 -15.47 -53.92 36.10
C ILE A 185 -14.91 -55.32 36.39
N VAL A 186 -13.60 -55.53 36.20
CA VAL A 186 -12.93 -56.81 36.50
C VAL A 186 -13.01 -57.12 38.00
N ASP A 187 -12.75 -56.13 38.86
CA ASP A 187 -12.86 -56.29 40.31
C ASP A 187 -14.30 -56.58 40.74
N PHE A 188 -15.29 -55.91 40.13
CA PHE A 188 -16.70 -56.19 40.39
C PHE A 188 -17.09 -57.61 39.99
N ILE A 189 -16.68 -58.08 38.81
CA ILE A 189 -16.92 -59.45 38.34
C ILE A 189 -16.25 -60.46 39.29
N TYR A 190 -15.00 -60.21 39.70
CA TYR A 190 -14.28 -61.07 40.62
C TYR A 190 -14.98 -61.15 41.99
N LEU A 191 -15.36 -60.02 42.57
CA LEU A 191 -16.08 -59.98 43.85
C LEU A 191 -17.47 -60.61 43.76
N TYR A 192 -18.19 -60.42 42.66
CA TYR A 192 -19.56 -60.92 42.51
C TYR A 192 -19.64 -62.41 42.19
N PHE A 193 -18.70 -62.94 41.41
CA PHE A 193 -18.70 -64.35 40.98
C PHE A 193 -17.82 -65.26 41.82
N PHE A 194 -16.65 -64.81 42.30
CA PHE A 194 -15.72 -65.69 43.02
C PHE A 194 -15.90 -65.67 44.54
N LYS A 195 -16.41 -64.58 45.13
CA LYS A 195 -16.59 -64.48 46.59
C LYS A 195 -17.91 -65.07 47.11
N ASN A 196 -18.88 -65.31 46.22
CA ASN A 196 -20.18 -65.88 46.55
C ASN A 196 -20.25 -67.42 46.38
N TRP A 197 -19.11 -68.08 46.13
CA TRP A 197 -18.99 -69.53 45.89
C TRP A 197 -18.02 -70.24 46.87
N THR A 198 -17.78 -69.63 48.04
CA THR A 198 -17.09 -70.21 49.20
C THR A 198 -17.98 -70.09 50.43
#